data_AF-A0A0F8MF24-F1
#
_entry.id   AF-A0A0F8MF24-F1
#
_cell.length_a   1.000
_cell.length_b   1.000
_cell.length_c   1.000
_cell.angle_alpha   90.00
_cell.angle_beta   90.00
_cell.angle_gamma   90.00
#
_symmetry.space_group_name_H-M   'P 1'
#
loop_
_entity.id
_entity.type
_entity.pdbx_description
1 polymer ?
#
loop_
_entity_poly.entity_id
_entity_poly.type
_entity_poly.pdbx_seq_one_letter_code
_entity_poly.pdbx_strand_id
1 'polypeptide(L)'
;MSKKQVLLILFFASVFIISGCLDEDGRKISLSGNDTELNISLSEKTEGSWCPAGSQVQVKNPSTGKLLNMTVEGTEEFESKTLCRALIETGSEENTTRFEYMWSEDKNITVWTKYDQDGKISLRYVHRK
;
A
#
# COMPACT_ATOMS: atom_id res chain seq x y z
N MET A 1 -27.21 13.28 26.12
CA MET A 1 -25.73 13.26 26.10
C MET A 1 -25.20 14.05 27.30
N SER A 2 -24.31 13.46 28.08
CA SER A 2 -23.75 14.13 29.27
C SER A 2 -22.72 15.19 28.86
N LYS A 3 -22.63 16.31 29.60
CA LYS A 3 -21.62 17.36 29.39
C LYS A 3 -20.18 16.80 29.34
N LYS A 4 -19.93 15.67 30.02
CA LYS A 4 -18.64 14.95 30.00
C LYS A 4 -18.38 14.22 28.66
N GLN A 5 -19.42 13.76 27.97
CA GLN A 5 -19.29 13.11 26.66
C GLN A 5 -19.05 14.14 25.54
N VAL A 6 -19.61 15.35 25.64
CA VAL A 6 -19.37 16.42 24.66
C VAL A 6 -17.92 16.90 24.68
N LEU A 7 -17.31 17.02 25.87
CA LEU A 7 -15.90 17.38 26.03
C LEU A 7 -14.94 16.30 25.48
N LEU A 8 -15.29 15.03 25.63
CA LEU A 8 -14.49 13.91 25.11
C LEU A 8 -14.54 13.80 23.58
N ILE A 9 -15.70 14.12 22.98
CA ILE A 9 -15.86 14.19 21.52
C ILE A 9 -15.09 15.39 20.93
N LEU A 10 -15.08 16.54 21.63
CA LEU A 10 -14.29 17.70 21.21
C LEU A 10 -12.77 17.42 21.22
N PHE A 11 -12.28 16.64 22.18
CA PHE A 11 -10.86 16.28 22.29
C PHE A 11 -10.41 15.25 21.24
N PHE A 12 -11.33 14.41 20.76
CA PHE A 12 -11.05 13.48 19.66
C PHE A 12 -11.06 14.17 18.29
N ALA A 13 -11.82 15.26 18.13
CA ALA A 13 -11.86 16.02 16.88
C ALA A 13 -10.57 16.80 16.59
N SER A 14 -9.79 17.17 17.62
CA SER A 14 -8.55 17.95 17.44
C SER A 14 -7.32 17.12 17.04
N VAL A 15 -7.39 15.80 17.06
CA VAL A 15 -6.25 14.92 16.69
C VAL A 15 -6.16 14.69 15.17
N PHE A 16 -7.15 15.12 14.39
CA PHE A 16 -7.16 14.97 12.93
C PHE A 16 -6.63 16.19 12.16
N ILE A 17 -5.75 17.00 12.76
CA ILE A 17 -4.95 17.96 11.98
C ILE A 17 -3.76 17.20 11.38
N ILE A 18 -4.06 16.24 10.51
CA ILE A 18 -3.08 15.71 9.57
C ILE A 18 -3.07 16.74 8.45
N SER A 19 -1.94 17.42 8.23
CA SER A 19 -1.74 18.25 7.04
C SER A 19 -1.65 17.35 5.82
N GLY A 20 -2.81 16.93 5.32
CA GLY A 20 -2.92 16.20 4.06
C GLY A 20 -3.01 17.18 2.91
N CYS A 21 -2.08 17.10 1.97
CA CYS A 21 -2.23 17.75 0.68
C CYS A 21 -2.83 16.73 -0.30
N LEU A 22 -3.99 17.08 -0.86
CA LEU A 22 -4.57 16.42 -2.02
C LEU A 22 -4.16 17.24 -3.25
N ASP A 23 -3.66 16.58 -4.29
CA ASP A 23 -3.39 17.22 -5.59
C ASP A 23 -4.71 17.66 -6.27
N GLU A 24 -4.66 18.63 -7.18
CA GLU A 24 -5.84 19.21 -7.86
C GLU A 24 -6.66 18.14 -8.59
N ASP A 25 -6.01 17.09 -9.08
CA ASP A 25 -6.65 15.96 -9.76
C ASP A 25 -7.14 14.86 -8.81
N GLY A 26 -6.91 14.98 -7.49
CA GLY A 26 -7.30 13.98 -6.48
C GLY A 26 -6.54 12.65 -6.53
N ARG A 27 -5.55 12.53 -7.43
CA ARG A 27 -4.81 11.28 -7.70
C ARG A 27 -3.62 11.05 -6.80
N LYS A 28 -3.12 12.09 -6.14
CA LYS A 28 -2.01 12.00 -5.19
C LYS A 28 -2.47 12.42 -3.82
N ILE A 29 -2.18 11.57 -2.84
CA ILE A 29 -2.46 11.82 -1.43
C ILE A 29 -1.13 11.73 -0.71
N SER A 30 -0.73 12.81 -0.05
CA SER A 30 0.45 12.84 0.80
C SER A 30 0.05 13.20 2.22
N LEU A 31 0.34 12.32 3.16
CA LEU A 31 0.17 12.53 4.60
C LEU A 31 1.54 12.44 5.26
N SER A 32 1.88 13.44 6.07
CA SER A 32 3.14 13.46 6.82
C SER A 32 2.84 13.61 8.30
N GLY A 33 3.40 12.73 9.11
CA GLY A 33 3.42 12.79 10.57
C GLY A 33 4.83 12.54 11.09
N ASN A 34 5.04 12.72 12.40
CA ASN A 34 6.38 12.65 13.01
C ASN A 34 7.11 11.33 12.76
N ASP A 35 6.38 10.22 12.71
CA ASP A 35 6.96 8.87 12.60
C ASP A 35 6.58 8.16 11.29
N THR A 36 5.81 8.80 10.41
CA THR A 36 5.33 8.19 9.17
C THR A 36 5.01 9.23 8.11
N GLU A 37 5.58 9.06 6.93
CA GLU A 37 5.20 9.72 5.69
C GLU A 37 4.51 8.68 4.80
N LEU A 38 3.29 8.97 4.37
CA LEU A 38 2.50 8.15 3.44
C LEU A 38 2.30 8.95 2.16
N ASN A 39 2.72 8.37 1.04
CA ASN A 39 2.47 8.92 -0.29
C ASN A 39 1.73 7.88 -1.12
N ILE A 40 0.57 8.24 -1.65
CA ILE A 40 -0.22 7.41 -2.56
C ILE A 40 -0.29 8.15 -3.89
N SER A 41 -0.01 7.44 -4.98
CA SER A 41 -0.17 7.94 -6.34
C SER A 41 -1.05 6.97 -7.11
N LEU A 42 -2.20 7.43 -7.56
CA LEU A 42 -3.16 6.65 -8.34
C LEU A 42 -2.91 6.85 -9.83
N SER A 43 -2.90 5.74 -10.57
CA SER A 43 -2.90 5.72 -12.04
C SER A 43 -4.18 6.35 -12.60
N GLU A 44 -4.11 6.89 -13.82
CA GLU A 44 -5.29 7.42 -14.51
C GLU A 44 -6.39 6.36 -14.68
N LYS A 45 -5.99 5.08 -14.76
CA LYS A 45 -6.89 3.95 -14.94
C LYS A 45 -7.44 3.39 -13.63
N THR A 46 -7.36 4.14 -12.53
CA THR A 46 -7.75 3.61 -11.21
C THR A 46 -9.26 3.48 -11.04
N GLU A 47 -10.04 4.42 -11.56
CA GLU A 47 -11.49 4.43 -11.34
C GLU A 47 -12.16 3.22 -12.01
N GLY A 48 -12.86 2.40 -11.20
CA GLY A 48 -13.54 1.19 -11.66
C GLY A 48 -12.62 0.02 -12.03
N SER A 49 -11.30 0.16 -11.93
CA SER A 49 -10.36 -0.92 -12.25
C SER A 49 -10.08 -1.81 -11.04
N TRP A 50 -10.28 -3.12 -11.22
CA TRP A 50 -9.87 -4.12 -10.25
C TRP A 50 -8.35 -4.23 -10.09
N CYS A 51 -7.60 -3.85 -11.13
CA CYS A 51 -6.15 -3.88 -11.19
C CYS A 51 -5.61 -2.53 -11.69
N PRO A 52 -5.43 -1.54 -10.79
CA PRO A 52 -5.05 -0.18 -11.17
C PRO A 52 -3.53 -0.10 -11.42
N ALA A 53 -3.09 -0.68 -12.54
CA ALA A 53 -1.68 -0.71 -12.93
C ALA A 53 -1.06 0.70 -13.01
N GLY A 54 0.14 0.86 -12.44
CA GLY A 54 0.85 2.13 -12.31
C GLY A 54 0.55 2.86 -11.00
N SER A 55 -0.43 2.43 -10.21
CA SER A 55 -0.66 2.99 -8.87
C SER A 55 0.45 2.58 -7.91
N GLN A 56 0.82 3.49 -7.02
CA GLN A 56 1.92 3.34 -6.07
C GLN A 56 1.50 3.75 -4.67
N VAL A 57 2.03 3.04 -3.68
CA VAL A 57 1.94 3.39 -2.26
C VAL A 57 3.34 3.37 -1.69
N GLN A 58 3.73 4.45 -1.04
CA GLN A 58 4.98 4.57 -0.32
C GLN A 58 4.70 4.89 1.15
N VAL A 59 5.32 4.14 2.04
CA VAL A 59 5.33 4.39 3.48
C VAL A 59 6.78 4.52 3.94
N LYS A 60 7.13 5.66 4.53
CA LYS A 60 8.47 5.94 5.02
C LYS A 60 8.42 6.32 6.49
N ASN A 61 9.29 5.73 7.30
CA ASN A 61 9.53 6.22 8.65
C ASN A 61 10.74 7.18 8.61
N PRO A 62 10.53 8.50 8.80
CA PRO A 62 11.60 9.50 8.64
C PRO A 62 12.70 9.35 9.70
N SER A 63 12.39 8.84 10.90
CA SER A 63 13.35 8.67 12.00
C SER A 63 14.33 7.51 11.78
N THR A 64 13.90 6.46 11.09
CA THR A 64 14.71 5.24 10.86
C THR A 64 15.16 5.08 9.41
N GLY A 65 14.60 5.85 8.48
CA GLY A 65 14.83 5.72 7.05
C GLY A 65 14.21 4.47 6.42
N LYS A 66 13.47 3.65 7.18
CA LYS A 66 12.81 2.45 6.66
C LYS A 66 11.72 2.84 5.67
N LEU A 67 11.75 2.20 4.51
CA LEU A 67 10.83 2.45 3.41
C LEU A 67 10.05 1.17 3.08
N LEU A 68 8.81 1.34 2.65
CA LEU A 68 8.01 0.35 1.95
C LEU A 68 7.45 1.03 0.70
N ASN A 69 7.77 0.49 -0.47
CA ASN A 69 7.20 0.89 -1.74
C ASN A 69 6.38 -0.28 -2.28
N MET A 70 5.14 -0.02 -2.66
CA MET A 70 4.29 -0.96 -3.39
C MET A 70 3.95 -0.32 -4.73
N THR A 71 4.14 -1.07 -5.82
CA THR A 71 3.73 -0.67 -7.18
C THR A 71 2.83 -1.75 -7.76
N VAL A 72 1.65 -1.38 -8.23
CA VAL A 72 0.78 -2.30 -8.99
C VAL A 72 1.31 -2.37 -10.42
N GLU A 73 1.86 -3.51 -10.82
CA GLU A 73 2.52 -3.68 -12.13
C GLU A 73 1.52 -4.03 -13.24
N GLY A 74 0.38 -4.62 -12.89
CA GLY A 74 -0.64 -5.05 -13.84
C GLY A 74 -1.13 -6.44 -13.53
N THR A 75 -1.57 -7.17 -14.55
CA THR A 75 -2.09 -8.52 -14.41
C THR A 75 -1.06 -9.57 -14.77
N GLU A 76 -1.08 -10.71 -14.08
CA GLU A 76 -0.19 -11.84 -14.28
C GLU A 76 -1.01 -13.15 -14.28
N GLU A 77 -0.62 -14.12 -15.10
CA GLU A 77 -1.26 -15.44 -15.11
C GLU A 77 -0.69 -16.33 -14.00
N PHE A 78 -1.57 -16.91 -13.19
CA PHE A 78 -1.23 -17.88 -12.15
C PHE A 78 -2.23 -19.03 -12.20
N GLU A 79 -1.74 -20.25 -12.50
CA GLU A 79 -2.59 -21.45 -12.58
C GLU A 79 -3.82 -21.26 -13.50
N SER A 80 -3.60 -20.65 -14.67
CA SER A 80 -4.66 -20.33 -15.65
C SER A 80 -5.73 -19.36 -15.16
N LYS A 81 -5.40 -18.56 -14.15
CA LYS A 81 -6.21 -17.44 -13.68
C LYS A 81 -5.42 -16.15 -13.77
N THR A 82 -6.05 -15.12 -14.28
CA THR A 82 -5.52 -13.77 -14.24
C THR A 82 -5.63 -13.22 -12.82
N LEU A 83 -4.51 -12.78 -12.26
CA LEU A 83 -4.43 -12.07 -10.97
C LEU A 83 -3.90 -10.66 -11.22
N CYS A 84 -4.29 -9.70 -10.40
CA CYS A 84 -3.58 -8.43 -10.31
C CYS A 84 -2.30 -8.62 -9.49
N ARG A 85 -1.19 -8.03 -9.91
CA ARG A 85 0.15 -8.18 -9.37
C ARG A 85 0.67 -6.83 -8.89
N ALA A 86 1.19 -6.82 -7.67
CA ALA A 86 1.94 -5.71 -7.10
C ALA A 86 3.32 -6.18 -6.63
N LEU A 87 4.33 -5.37 -6.91
CA LEU A 87 5.68 -5.51 -6.37
C LEU A 87 5.79 -4.68 -5.09
N ILE A 88 6.33 -5.27 -4.03
CA ILE A 88 6.56 -4.61 -2.75
C ILE A 88 8.06 -4.69 -2.44
N GLU A 89 8.67 -3.54 -2.19
CA GLU A 89 10.07 -3.44 -1.78
C GLU A 89 10.12 -2.76 -0.42
N THR A 90 10.82 -3.36 0.54
CA THR A 90 10.95 -2.79 1.89
C THR A 90 12.33 -2.97 2.46
N GLY A 91 12.78 -2.01 3.26
CA GLY A 91 14.09 -2.01 3.89
C GLY A 91 14.73 -0.64 3.89
N SER A 92 16.06 -0.61 3.81
CA SER A 92 16.86 0.60 3.57
C SER A 92 17.44 0.58 2.16
N GLU A 93 18.02 1.70 1.71
CA GLU A 93 18.63 1.82 0.37
C GLU A 93 19.66 0.72 0.06
N GLU A 94 20.38 0.24 1.08
CA GLU A 94 21.42 -0.78 0.94
C GLU A 94 20.90 -2.23 1.11
N ASN A 95 19.73 -2.40 1.74
CA ASN A 95 19.19 -3.72 2.09
C ASN A 95 17.68 -3.76 1.84
N THR A 96 17.31 -3.98 0.58
CA THR A 96 15.92 -4.12 0.17
C THR A 96 15.50 -5.59 0.16
N THR A 97 14.33 -5.87 0.71
CA THR A 97 13.63 -7.16 0.57
C THR A 97 12.49 -6.97 -0.41
N ARG A 98 12.40 -7.87 -1.38
CA ARG A 98 11.37 -7.85 -2.42
C ARG A 98 10.31 -8.92 -2.15
N PHE A 99 9.06 -8.49 -2.25
CA PHE A 99 7.88 -9.34 -2.22
C PHE A 99 7.05 -9.07 -3.46
N GLU A 100 6.26 -10.05 -3.83
CA GLU A 100 5.18 -9.92 -4.80
C GLU A 100 3.89 -10.34 -4.12
N TYR A 101 2.86 -9.53 -4.33
CA TYR A 101 1.51 -9.80 -3.88
C TYR A 101 0.60 -9.84 -5.10
N MET A 102 -0.13 -10.94 -5.26
CA MET A 102 -1.12 -11.10 -6.31
C MET A 102 -2.49 -11.41 -5.74
N TRP A 103 -3.56 -10.90 -6.36
CA TRP A 103 -4.94 -11.14 -5.94
C TRP A 103 -5.89 -11.26 -7.13
N SER A 104 -6.91 -12.11 -7.01
CA SER A 104 -7.96 -12.24 -8.02
C SER A 104 -9.04 -11.17 -7.87
N GLU A 105 -9.81 -10.93 -8.93
CA GLU A 105 -10.89 -9.93 -8.94
C GLU A 105 -11.96 -10.24 -7.90
N ASP A 106 -12.31 -11.52 -7.79
CA ASP A 106 -13.24 -12.06 -6.79
C ASP A 106 -12.65 -12.18 -5.38
N LYS A 107 -11.34 -11.88 -5.22
CA LYS A 107 -10.56 -12.00 -3.97
C LYS A 107 -10.52 -13.41 -3.38
N ASN A 108 -10.87 -14.44 -4.16
CA ASN A 108 -10.81 -15.83 -3.71
C ASN A 108 -9.40 -16.40 -3.71
N ILE A 109 -8.48 -15.81 -4.48
CA ILE A 109 -7.08 -16.23 -4.54
C ILE A 109 -6.19 -15.05 -4.19
N THR A 110 -5.26 -15.28 -3.27
CA THR A 110 -4.13 -14.38 -3.05
C THR A 110 -2.82 -15.16 -3.02
N VAL A 111 -1.76 -14.57 -3.57
CA VAL A 111 -0.43 -15.15 -3.62
C VAL A 111 0.55 -14.15 -3.03
N TRP A 112 1.34 -14.61 -2.06
CA TRP A 112 2.46 -13.86 -1.49
C TRP A 112 3.75 -14.59 -1.83
N THR A 113 4.61 -13.96 -2.61
CA THR A 113 5.94 -14.47 -2.96
C THR A 113 7.00 -13.60 -2.29
N LYS A 114 7.94 -14.19 -1.56
CA LYS A 114 9.16 -13.51 -1.07
C LYS A 114 10.34 -13.96 -1.91
N TYR A 115 11.13 -13.01 -2.40
CA TYR A 115 12.36 -13.29 -3.12
C TYR A 115 13.58 -13.21 -2.19
N ASP A 116 14.59 -14.03 -2.47
CA ASP A 116 15.91 -13.90 -1.86
C ASP A 116 16.75 -12.82 -2.58
N GLN A 117 18.01 -12.67 -2.18
CA GLN A 117 18.94 -11.67 -2.74
C GLN A 117 19.31 -11.93 -4.21
N ASP A 118 19.19 -13.18 -4.69
CA ASP A 118 19.42 -13.54 -6.09
C ASP A 118 18.16 -13.32 -6.95
N GLY A 119 17.04 -12.89 -6.35
CA GLY A 119 15.75 -12.78 -7.01
C GLY A 119 15.05 -14.14 -7.21
N LYS A 120 15.49 -15.20 -6.53
CA LYS A 120 14.82 -16.50 -6.55
C LYS A 120 13.72 -16.54 -5.51
N ILE A 121 12.71 -17.38 -5.75
CA ILE A 121 11.60 -17.57 -4.81
C ILE A 121 12.14 -18.27 -3.56
N SER A 122 12.11 -17.55 -2.43
CA SER A 122 12.46 -18.09 -1.11
C SER A 122 11.26 -18.70 -0.40
N LEU A 123 10.08 -18.09 -0.57
CA LEU A 123 8.83 -18.52 0.03
C LEU A 123 7.68 -18.11 -0.89
N ARG A 124 6.71 -19.00 -1.07
CA ARG A 124 5.43 -18.68 -1.70
C ARG A 124 4.29 -19.22 -0.86
N TYR A 125 3.36 -18.33 -0.52
CA TYR A 125 2.12 -18.67 0.17
C TYR A 125 0.95 -18.39 -0.78
N VAL A 126 0.08 -19.39 -0.95
CA VAL A 126 -1.12 -19.29 -1.78
C VAL A 126 -2.33 -19.52 -0.89
N HIS A 127 -3.17 -18.49 -0.76
CA HIS A 127 -4.43 -18.59 -0.07
C HIS A 127 -5.57 -18.76 -1.07
N ARG A 128 -6.50 -19.67 -0.76
CA ARG A 128 -7.70 -19.94 -1.54
C ARG A 128 -8.91 -19.98 -0.59
N LYS A 129 -9.99 -19.32 -0.97
CA LYS A 129 -11.29 -19.37 -0.28
C LYS A 129 -12.22 -20.38 -0.93
#